data_AF-A0A9P7G6L2-F1
#
_entry.id   AF-A0A9P7G6L2-F1
#
_cell.length_a   1.000
_cell.length_b   1.000
_cell.length_c   1.000
_cell.angle_alpha   90.00
_cell.angle_beta   90.00
_cell.angle_gamma   90.00
#
_symmetry.space_group_name_H-M   'P 1'
#
loop_
_entity.id
_entity.type
_entity.pdbx_description
1 polymer ?
#
loop_
_entity_poly.entity_id
_entity_poly.type
_entity_poly.pdbx_seq_one_letter_code
_entity_poly.pdbx_strand_id
1 'polypeptide(L)'
;MQQVGHEGLNNMLVGFPNKAAWALCTFAYSAGPGSEPILFEGRTDGTIVPARGPKVFGWDAVFQPEGTELTYAEMPSDQKNKLSHRYRALEKLRAYLQTLPVDV
;
A
#
# COMPACT_ATOMS: atom_id res chain seq x y z
N MET A 1 -6.50 13.03 2.28
CA MET A 1 -6.87 13.37 3.68
C MET A 1 -6.99 14.86 3.94
N GLN A 2 -6.03 15.69 3.54
CA GLN A 2 -6.03 17.12 3.90
C GLN A 2 -7.17 17.95 3.28
N GLN A 3 -7.68 17.58 2.11
CA GLN A 3 -8.76 18.34 1.44
C GLN A 3 -10.15 17.74 1.70
N VAL A 4 -10.31 16.43 1.49
CA VAL A 4 -11.64 15.78 1.49
C VAL A 4 -11.87 14.82 2.67
N GLY A 5 -10.84 14.54 3.48
CA GLY A 5 -10.96 13.60 4.60
C GLY A 5 -11.32 12.16 4.19
N HIS A 6 -11.67 11.33 5.18
CA HIS A 6 -12.12 9.95 4.96
C HIS A 6 -13.55 9.89 4.41
N GLU A 7 -14.42 10.78 4.89
CA GLU A 7 -15.82 10.86 4.46
C GLU A 7 -15.92 11.35 3.01
N GLY A 8 -15.22 12.44 2.66
CA GLY A 8 -15.23 12.93 1.29
C GLY A 8 -14.67 11.93 0.29
N LEU A 9 -13.66 11.14 0.68
CA LEU A 9 -13.15 10.04 -0.17
C LEU A 9 -14.21 8.96 -0.41
N ASN A 10 -14.99 8.59 0.61
CA ASN A 10 -16.12 7.67 0.44
C ASN A 10 -17.24 8.30 -0.41
N ASN A 11 -17.54 9.59 -0.20
CA ASN A 11 -18.59 10.32 -0.92
C ASN A 11 -18.31 10.37 -2.43
N MET A 12 -17.04 10.49 -2.84
CA MET A 12 -16.66 10.41 -4.26
C MET A 12 -17.09 9.11 -4.95
N LEU A 13 -17.24 8.03 -4.18
CA LEU A 13 -17.60 6.73 -4.71
C LEU A 13 -19.11 6.46 -4.68
N VAL A 14 -19.95 7.27 -4.01
CA VAL A 14 -21.39 6.96 -3.78
C VAL A 14 -22.12 6.58 -5.07
N GLY A 15 -21.86 7.29 -6.18
CA GLY A 15 -22.51 7.04 -7.47
C GLY A 15 -22.04 5.78 -8.22
N PHE A 16 -21.04 5.06 -7.71
CA PHE A 16 -20.45 3.89 -8.39
C PHE A 16 -20.78 2.60 -7.63
N PRO A 17 -21.35 1.56 -8.24
CA PRO A 17 -21.66 0.31 -7.54
C PRO A 17 -20.39 -0.44 -7.11
N ASN A 18 -19.32 -0.34 -7.90
CA ASN A 18 -18.04 -0.98 -7.60
C ASN A 18 -17.17 -0.06 -6.73
N LYS A 19 -16.69 -0.59 -5.60
CA LYS A 19 -15.79 0.10 -4.66
C LYS A 19 -14.40 -0.54 -4.60
N ALA A 20 -14.09 -1.45 -5.51
CA ALA A 20 -12.79 -2.11 -5.60
C ALA A 20 -11.69 -1.07 -5.80
N ALA A 21 -10.58 -1.26 -5.09
CA ALA A 21 -9.39 -0.42 -5.17
C ALA A 21 -8.15 -1.27 -4.89
N TRP A 22 -6.98 -0.70 -5.15
CA TRP A 22 -5.72 -1.29 -4.73
C TRP A 22 -4.80 -0.24 -4.14
N ALA A 23 -4.05 -0.65 -3.13
CA ALA A 23 -2.91 0.11 -2.65
C ALA A 23 -1.66 -0.32 -3.43
N LEU A 24 -0.91 0.64 -3.95
CA LEU A 24 0.32 0.42 -4.72
C LEU A 24 1.49 1.13 -4.03
N CYS A 25 2.60 0.42 -3.85
CA CYS A 25 3.89 0.99 -3.45
C CYS A 25 4.91 0.65 -4.52
N THR A 26 5.69 1.66 -4.93
CA THR A 26 6.79 1.51 -5.89
C THR A 26 8.07 1.98 -5.22
N PHE A 27 9.06 1.11 -5.10
CA PHE A 27 10.44 1.50 -4.83
C PHE A 27 11.17 1.67 -6.16
N ALA A 28 12.03 2.69 -6.25
CA ALA A 28 12.92 2.89 -7.38
C ALA A 28 14.38 2.80 -6.90
N TYR A 29 15.18 1.98 -7.55
CA TYR A 29 16.61 1.81 -7.28
C TYR A 29 17.42 2.19 -8.51
N SER A 30 18.50 2.94 -8.33
CA SER A 30 19.52 3.16 -9.37
C SER A 30 20.90 2.93 -8.77
N ALA A 31 21.78 2.27 -9.52
CA ALA A 31 23.17 2.02 -9.11
C ALA A 31 24.05 3.29 -9.19
N GLY A 32 23.56 4.36 -9.83
CA GLY A 32 24.28 5.62 -9.98
C GLY A 32 24.01 6.29 -11.33
N PRO A 33 24.74 7.38 -11.63
CA PRO A 33 24.63 8.10 -12.89
C PRO A 33 24.73 7.18 -14.11
N GLY A 34 23.83 7.37 -15.10
CA GLY A 34 23.78 6.57 -16.32
C GLY A 34 23.08 5.21 -16.19
N SER A 35 22.64 4.82 -15.00
CA SER A 35 21.84 3.62 -14.78
C SER A 35 20.35 3.95 -14.72
N GLU A 36 19.56 3.32 -15.59
CA GLU A 36 18.10 3.43 -15.56
C GLU A 36 17.53 2.90 -14.23
N PRO A 37 16.56 3.60 -13.60
CA PRO A 37 15.95 3.12 -12.38
C PRO A 37 15.20 1.80 -12.59
N ILE A 38 15.45 0.85 -11.70
CA ILE A 38 14.68 -0.39 -11.59
C ILE A 38 13.54 -0.17 -10.61
N LEU A 39 12.32 -0.49 -11.03
CA LEU A 39 11.12 -0.32 -10.23
C LEU A 39 10.69 -1.64 -9.58
N PHE A 40 10.35 -1.57 -8.29
CA PHE A 40 9.83 -2.69 -7.51
C PHE A 40 8.45 -2.33 -6.97
N GLU A 41 7.44 -2.98 -7.53
CA GLU A 41 6.05 -2.68 -7.21
C GLU A 41 5.44 -3.75 -6.32
N GLY A 42 4.76 -3.31 -5.26
CA GLY A 42 3.90 -4.14 -4.44
C GLY A 42 2.49 -3.59 -4.46
N ARG A 43 1.54 -4.46 -4.78
CA ARG A 43 0.11 -4.15 -4.85
C ARG A 43 -0.63 -4.96 -3.81
N THR A 44 -1.63 -4.37 -3.16
CA THR A 44 -2.63 -5.10 -2.38
C THR A 44 -4.02 -4.68 -2.84
N ASP A 45 -4.79 -5.64 -3.32
CA ASP A 45 -6.18 -5.45 -3.71
C ASP A 45 -7.09 -5.37 -2.49
N GLY A 46 -8.21 -4.67 -2.66
CA GLY A 46 -9.17 -4.46 -1.59
C GLY A 46 -10.37 -3.63 -2.04
N THR A 47 -11.07 -3.10 -1.06
CA THR A 47 -12.30 -2.33 -1.26
C THR A 47 -12.25 -1.07 -0.41
N ILE A 48 -12.76 0.03 -0.95
CA ILE A 48 -12.98 1.26 -0.18
C ILE A 48 -14.25 1.11 0.66
N VAL A 49 -14.13 1.37 1.95
CA VAL A 49 -15.20 1.22 2.94
C VAL A 49 -15.36 2.48 3.80
N PRO A 50 -16.52 2.67 4.46
CA PRO A 50 -16.66 3.70 5.48
C PRO A 50 -15.58 3.57 6.56
N ALA A 51 -15.10 4.70 7.06
CA ALA A 51 -13.93 4.74 7.91
C ALA A 51 -14.11 3.97 9.23
N ARG A 52 -13.24 3.00 9.50
CA ARG A 52 -13.18 2.25 10.77
C ARG A 52 -11.76 2.26 11.37
N GLY A 53 -11.66 2.01 12.67
CA GLY A 53 -10.39 2.06 13.41
C GLY A 53 -9.79 3.47 13.62
N PRO A 54 -8.56 3.55 14.16
CA PRO A 54 -7.87 4.80 14.42
C PRO A 54 -7.61 5.63 13.15
N LYS A 55 -8.12 6.87 13.13
CA LYS A 55 -8.02 7.79 11.99
C LYS A 55 -6.72 8.61 11.99
N VAL A 56 -5.62 8.03 12.45
CA VAL A 56 -4.35 8.74 12.70
C VAL A 56 -3.33 8.61 11.56
N PHE A 57 -3.52 7.64 10.64
CA PHE A 57 -2.57 7.39 9.56
C PHE A 57 -3.25 7.34 8.18
N GLY A 58 -3.16 8.46 7.46
CA GLY A 58 -3.55 8.54 6.05
C GLY A 58 -4.95 7.98 5.76
N TRP A 59 -5.03 7.12 4.75
CA TRP A 59 -6.27 6.50 4.24
C TRP A 59 -6.51 5.08 4.78
N ASP A 60 -5.69 4.60 5.72
CA ASP A 60 -5.79 3.22 6.23
C ASP A 60 -7.20 2.87 6.72
N ALA A 61 -7.88 3.82 7.36
CA ALA A 61 -9.21 3.62 7.93
C ALA A 61 -10.31 3.35 6.89
N VAL A 62 -10.07 3.64 5.60
CA VAL A 62 -11.06 3.47 4.52
C VAL A 62 -10.69 2.37 3.54
N PHE A 63 -9.59 1.65 3.78
CA PHE A 63 -9.15 0.57 2.89
C PHE A 63 -9.22 -0.78 3.61
N GLN A 64 -10.08 -1.67 3.12
CA GLN A 64 -10.17 -3.06 3.56
C GLN A 64 -9.50 -3.95 2.51
N PRO A 65 -8.33 -4.54 2.80
CA PRO A 65 -7.67 -5.46 1.87
C PRO A 65 -8.50 -6.75 1.70
N GLU A 66 -8.40 -7.33 0.51
CA GLU A 66 -9.10 -8.57 0.16
C GLU A 66 -8.72 -9.73 1.08
N GLY A 67 -9.69 -10.59 1.38
CA GLY A 67 -9.52 -11.74 2.29
C GLY A 67 -9.52 -11.38 3.78
N THR A 68 -9.91 -10.15 4.13
CA THR A 68 -9.99 -9.68 5.52
C THR A 68 -11.27 -8.86 5.77
N GLU A 69 -11.72 -8.82 7.02
CA GLU A 69 -12.83 -7.97 7.48
C GLU A 69 -12.36 -6.65 8.13
N LEU A 70 -11.05 -6.51 8.32
CA LEU A 70 -10.43 -5.36 8.99
C LEU A 70 -9.97 -4.34 7.96
N THR A 71 -10.16 -3.05 8.26
CA THR A 71 -9.42 -2.00 7.55
C THR A 71 -7.94 -2.04 7.95
N TYR A 72 -7.06 -1.44 7.14
CA TYR A 72 -5.65 -1.31 7.52
C TYR A 72 -5.44 -0.60 8.87
N ALA A 73 -6.35 0.31 9.26
CA ALA A 73 -6.26 0.99 10.54
C ALA A 73 -6.61 0.08 11.73
N GLU A 74 -7.47 -0.91 11.53
CA GLU A 74 -7.88 -1.87 12.55
C GLU A 74 -6.87 -3.02 12.73
N MET A 75 -5.96 -3.21 11.77
CA MET A 75 -4.97 -4.28 11.81
C MET A 75 -3.83 -3.98 12.80
N PRO A 76 -3.46 -4.98 13.63
CA PRO A 76 -2.15 -4.99 14.29
C PRO A 76 -1.02 -4.80 13.27
N SER A 77 0.05 -4.11 13.65
CA SER A 77 1.14 -3.74 12.74
C SER A 77 1.84 -4.96 12.14
N ASP A 78 2.02 -6.03 12.93
CA ASP A 78 2.65 -7.28 12.49
C ASP A 78 1.79 -8.02 11.46
N GLN A 79 0.46 -8.00 11.63
CA GLN A 79 -0.47 -8.52 10.64
C GLN A 79 -0.41 -7.67 9.37
N LYS A 80 -0.60 -6.35 9.46
CA LYS A 80 -0.56 -5.44 8.31
C LYS A 80 0.72 -5.58 7.50
N ASN A 81 1.87 -5.68 8.18
CA ASN A 81 3.17 -5.79 7.53
C ASN A 81 3.27 -7.02 6.63
N LYS A 82 2.66 -8.16 6.97
CA LYS A 82 2.70 -9.36 6.11
C LYS A 82 1.90 -9.21 4.81
N LEU A 83 0.92 -8.31 4.78
CA LEU A 83 -0.06 -8.18 3.70
C LEU A 83 0.18 -6.94 2.83
N SER A 84 0.88 -5.94 3.38
CA SER A 84 0.88 -4.60 2.82
C SER A 84 1.60 -4.53 1.48
N HIS A 85 1.05 -3.69 0.61
CA HIS A 85 1.63 -3.29 -0.67
C HIS A 85 3.08 -2.82 -0.51
N ARG A 86 3.41 -2.09 0.57
CA ARG A 86 4.79 -1.69 0.88
C ARG A 86 5.70 -2.87 1.19
N TYR A 87 5.27 -3.81 2.03
CA TYR A 87 6.07 -5.01 2.31
C TYR A 87 6.30 -5.83 1.03
N ARG A 88 5.27 -6.02 0.22
CA ARG A 88 5.38 -6.71 -1.09
C ARG A 88 6.42 -6.03 -2.01
N ALA A 89 6.43 -4.70 -2.05
CA ALA A 89 7.40 -3.94 -2.84
C ALA A 89 8.83 -4.08 -2.27
N LEU A 90 8.95 -3.99 -0.95
CA LEU A 90 10.23 -4.09 -0.24
C LEU A 90 10.84 -5.49 -0.33
N GLU A 91 10.04 -6.54 -0.26
CA GLU A 91 10.52 -7.93 -0.43
C GLU A 91 11.12 -8.14 -1.83
N LYS A 92 10.53 -7.55 -2.87
CA LYS A 92 11.09 -7.58 -4.24
C LYS A 92 12.41 -6.81 -4.32
N LEU A 93 12.49 -5.62 -3.73
CA LEU A 93 13.73 -4.87 -3.65
C LEU A 93 14.80 -5.64 -2.87
N ARG A 94 14.45 -6.22 -1.72
CA ARG A 94 15.34 -7.04 -0.89
C ARG A 94 15.91 -8.21 -1.69
N ALA A 95 15.06 -8.95 -2.39
CA ALA A 95 15.48 -10.06 -3.24
C ALA A 95 16.47 -9.60 -4.31
N TYR A 96 16.21 -8.46 -4.97
CA TYR A 96 17.14 -7.89 -5.94
C TYR A 96 18.49 -7.50 -5.31
N LEU A 97 18.48 -6.79 -4.17
CA LEU A 97 19.71 -6.38 -3.50
C LEU A 97 20.57 -7.57 -3.06
N GLN A 98 19.95 -8.71 -2.71
CA GLN A 98 20.66 -9.94 -2.38
C GLN A 98 21.34 -10.61 -3.58
N THR A 99 20.97 -10.24 -4.82
CA THR A 99 21.65 -10.70 -6.04
C THR A 99 22.86 -9.84 -6.40
N LEU A 100 23.02 -8.68 -5.78
CA LEU A 100 24.14 -7.80 -6.07
C LEU A 100 25.44 -8.39 -5.50
N PRO A 101 26.57 -8.26 -6.22
CA PRO A 101 27.86 -8.61 -5.67
C PRO A 101 28.11 -7.81 -4.39
N VAL A 102 28.59 -8.48 -3.35
CA VAL A 102 29.21 -7.80 -2.23
C VAL A 102 30.67 -7.66 -2.62
N ASP A 103 31.12 -6.43 -2.89
CA ASP A 103 32.55 -6.16 -2.98
C ASP A 103 33.15 -6.49 -1.60
N VAL A 104 33.96 -7.57 -1.55
CA VAL A 104 34.76 -7.97 -0.38
C VAL A 104 36.14 -7.33 -0.49
#